data_AF-A0A519H657-F1
#
_entry.id   AF-A0A519H657-F1
#
_cell.length_a   1.000
_cell.length_b   1.000
_cell.length_c   1.000
_cell.angle_alpha   90.00
_cell.angle_beta   90.00
_cell.angle_gamma   90.00
#
_symmetry.space_group_name_H-M   'P 1'
#
loop_
_entity.id
_entity.type
_entity.pdbx_description
1 polymer ?
#
loop_
_entity_poly.entity_id
_entity_poly.type
_entity_poly.pdbx_seq_one_letter_code
_entity_poly.pdbx_strand_id
1 'polypeptide(L)' 'TVKLALSHGCTFVSEPAGLFGWVDTGVDTDALTQRMLDEGYLLAPGSLFHARRPPSTLMRINFATAQDAEFWKVFARVRG' A
#
# COMPACT_ATOMS: atom_id res chain seq x y z
N THR A 1 -10.40 -6.84 2.44
CA THR A 1 -9.37 -5.83 2.11
C THR A 1 -9.82 -4.39 2.25
N VAL A 2 -10.94 -3.96 1.66
CA VAL A 2 -11.41 -2.55 1.77
C VAL A 2 -11.52 -2.07 3.22
N LYS A 3 -12.24 -2.83 4.06
CA LYS A 3 -12.36 -2.52 5.49
C LYS A 3 -11.02 -2.54 6.23
N LEU A 4 -10.08 -3.39 5.81
CA LEU A 4 -8.76 -3.49 6.43
C LEU A 4 -7.90 -2.26 6.10
N ALA A 5 -7.84 -1.85 4.83
CA ALA A 5 -7.12 -0.64 4.42
C ALA A 5 -7.62 0.60 5.18
N LEU A 6 -8.94 0.78 5.27
CA LEU A 6 -9.54 1.88 6.02
C LEU A 6 -9.21 1.78 7.53
N SER A 7 -9.30 0.58 8.12
CA SER A 7 -8.98 0.39 9.55
C SER A 7 -7.51 0.64 9.89
N HIS A 8 -6.63 0.56 8.90
CA HIS A 8 -5.19 0.84 9.05
C HIS A 8 -4.80 2.24 8.54
N GLY A 9 -5.77 3.15 8.48
CA GLY A 9 -5.54 4.58 8.25
C GLY A 9 -5.18 4.95 6.81
N CYS A 10 -5.49 4.08 5.85
CA CYS A 10 -5.37 4.40 4.43
C CYS A 10 -6.69 4.95 3.89
N THR A 11 -6.62 5.83 2.88
CA THR A 11 -7.79 6.32 2.14
C THR A 11 -7.78 5.78 0.72
N PHE A 12 -8.91 5.28 0.22
CA PHE A 12 -9.02 4.89 -1.18
C PHE A 12 -9.12 6.13 -2.07
N VAL A 13 -8.24 6.22 -3.07
CA VAL A 13 -8.27 7.28 -4.10
C VAL A 13 -9.16 6.92 -5.29
N SER A 14 -9.60 5.66 -5.39
CA SER A 14 -10.63 5.20 -6.32
C SER A 14 -11.35 3.96 -5.77
N GLU A 15 -12.54 3.66 -6.26
CA GLU A 15 -13.20 2.41 -5.93
C GLU A 15 -12.37 1.19 -6.39
N PRO A 16 -12.29 0.12 -5.60
CA PRO A 16 -11.65 -1.14 -6.00
C PRO A 16 -12.29 -1.72 -7.26
N ALA A 17 -11.56 -1.77 -8.37
CA ALA A 17 -11.99 -2.43 -9.60
C ALA A 17 -10.96 -3.48 -10.03
N GLY A 18 -11.39 -4.74 -10.11
CA GLY A 18 -10.50 -5.85 -10.46
C GLY A 18 -9.50 -6.20 -9.35
N LEU A 19 -8.29 -6.59 -9.73
CA LEU A 19 -7.29 -7.15 -8.80
C LEU A 19 -6.50 -6.10 -8.01
N PHE A 20 -6.57 -4.82 -8.39
CA PHE A 20 -5.73 -3.78 -7.80
C PHE A 20 -6.55 -2.59 -7.33
N GLY A 21 -6.05 -1.92 -6.29
CA GLY A 21 -6.53 -0.60 -5.93
C GLY A 21 -5.45 0.28 -5.40
N TRP A 22 -5.80 1.55 -5.35
CA TRP A 22 -4.92 2.62 -4.96
C TRP A 22 -5.33 3.16 -3.61
N VAL A 23 -4.35 3.23 -2.72
CA VAL A 23 -4.52 3.78 -1.38
C VAL A 23 -3.53 4.91 -1.17
N ASP A 24 -3.98 5.97 -0.51
CA ASP A 24 -3.10 6.92 0.14
C ASP A 24 -2.70 6.36 1.51
N THR A 25 -1.39 6.19 1.72
CA THR A 25 -0.82 5.63 2.95
C THR A 25 -0.45 6.70 3.98
N GLY A 26 -0.39 7.97 3.56
CA GLY A 26 0.02 9.12 4.37
C GLY A 26 1.52 9.24 4.64
N VAL A 27 2.36 8.33 4.13
CA VAL A 27 3.83 8.34 4.29
C VAL A 27 4.53 8.13 2.95
N ASP A 28 5.84 8.36 2.88
CA ASP A 28 6.62 8.05 1.68
C ASP A 28 6.56 6.54 1.36
N THR A 29 5.95 6.21 0.22
CA THR A 29 5.71 4.83 -0.18
C THR A 29 6.97 4.12 -0.67
N ASP A 30 8.00 4.84 -1.10
CA ASP A 30 9.27 4.21 -1.48
C ASP A 30 9.96 3.62 -0.24
N ALA A 31 10.05 4.40 0.84
CA ALA A 31 10.58 3.95 2.12
C ALA A 31 9.72 2.86 2.76
N LEU A 32 8.38 3.00 2.70
CA LEU A 32 7.46 1.98 3.20
C LEU A 32 7.61 0.66 2.45
N THR A 33 7.79 0.71 1.12
CA THR A 33 7.98 -0.50 0.30
C THR A 33 9.26 -1.22 0.68
N GLN A 34 10.36 -0.50 0.94
CA GLN A 34 11.60 -1.13 1.41
C GLN A 34 11.39 -1.85 2.75
N ARG A 35 10.76 -1.20 3.72
CA ARG A 35 10.46 -1.82 5.03
C ARG A 35 9.54 -3.03 4.92
N MET A 36 8.56 -3.00 4.02
CA MET A 36 7.69 -4.15 3.75
C MET A 36 8.43 -5.29 3.05
N LEU A 37 9.42 -4.97 2.19
CA LEU A 37 10.25 -5.95 1.52
C LEU A 37 11.12 -6.73 2.51
N ASP A 38 11.65 -6.06 3.53
CA ASP A 38 12.40 -6.71 4.64
C ASP A 38 11.53 -7.74 5.40
N GLU A 39 10.21 -7.55 5.40
CA GLU A 39 9.21 -8.46 5.99
C GLU A 39 8.68 -9.51 4.99
N GLY A 40 9.24 -9.55 3.78
CA GLY A 40 8.86 -10.51 2.73
C GLY A 40 7.69 -10.08 1.84
N TYR A 41 7.22 -8.83 1.93
CA TYR A 41 6.11 -8.32 1.12
C TYR A 41 6.59 -7.40 -0.01
N LEU A 42 6.28 -7.78 -1.25
CA LEU A 42 6.52 -6.94 -2.42
C LEU A 42 5.32 -6.02 -2.69
N LEU A 43 5.55 -4.71 -2.60
CA LEU A 43 4.56 -3.67 -2.85
C LEU A 43 4.98 -2.75 -4.00
N ALA A 44 4.00 -2.00 -4.52
CA ALA A 44 4.19 -1.12 -5.66
C ALA A 44 3.97 0.36 -5.26
N PRO A 45 5.04 1.11 -4.93
CA PRO A 45 4.93 2.52 -4.56
C PRO A 45 4.52 3.37 -5.75
N GLY A 46 3.88 4.50 -5.48
CA GLY A 46 3.29 5.38 -6.50
C GLY A 46 4.32 5.99 -7.44
N SER A 47 5.56 6.13 -6.99
CA SER A 47 6.71 6.61 -7.78
C SER A 47 6.90 5.79 -9.07
N LEU A 48 6.65 4.47 -9.04
CA LEU A 48 6.82 3.56 -10.18
C LEU A 48 5.86 3.87 -11.34
N PHE A 49 4.76 4.56 -11.08
CA PHE A 49 3.70 4.85 -12.05
C PHE A 49 3.78 6.28 -12.60
N HIS A 50 4.82 7.02 -12.24
CA HIS A 50 5.10 8.35 -12.75
C HIS A 50 6.40 8.34 -13.54
N ALA A 51 6.39 8.90 -14.75
CA ALA A 51 7.57 8.94 -15.62
C ALA A 51 8.80 9.58 -14.95
N ARG A 52 8.58 10.59 -14.09
CA ARG A 52 9.64 11.31 -13.36
C ARG A 52 9.90 10.77 -11.95
N ARG A 53 9.20 9.72 -11.51
CA ARG A 53 9.32 9.06 -10.19
C ARG A 53 9.46 10.03 -8.99
N PRO A 54 8.55 11.00 -8.81
CA PRO A 54 8.56 11.82 -7.60
C PRO A 54 8.19 10.96 -6.38
N PRO A 55 8.58 11.39 -5.16
CA PRO A 55 8.05 10.82 -3.92
C PRO A 55 6.53 10.86 -3.91
N SER A 56 5.89 9.83 -3.35
CA SER A 56 4.43 9.71 -3.34
C SER A 56 3.94 9.01 -2.09
N THR A 57 2.78 9.43 -1.59
CA THR A 57 2.05 8.73 -0.55
C THR A 57 1.10 7.65 -1.09
N LEU A 58 0.91 7.61 -2.41
CA LEU A 58 0.01 6.70 -3.08
C LEU A 58 0.69 5.36 -3.31
N MET A 59 -0.03 4.27 -3.05
CA MET A 59 0.47 2.90 -3.24
C MET A 59 -0.58 2.04 -3.94
N ARG A 60 -0.14 1.20 -4.86
CA ARG A 60 -0.99 0.20 -5.51
C ARG A 60 -0.89 -1.12 -4.75
N ILE A 61 -2.03 -1.62 -4.26
CA ILE A 61 -2.15 -2.89 -3.54
C ILE A 61 -2.92 -3.90 -4.39
N ASN A 62 -2.53 -5.18 -4.34
CA ASN A 62 -3.32 -6.28 -4.89
C ASN A 62 -4.39 -6.71 -3.87
N PHE A 63 -5.67 -6.52 -4.21
CA PHE A 63 -6.78 -6.85 -3.31
C PHE A 63 -7.00 -8.33 -3.10
N ALA A 64 -6.60 -9.18 -4.04
CA ALA A 64 -6.74 -10.63 -3.92
C ALA A 64 -5.80 -11.19 -2.85
N THR A 65 -4.58 -10.66 -2.74
CA THR A 65 -3.59 -11.11 -1.74
C THR A 65 -3.64 -10.32 -0.45
N ALA A 66 -4.02 -9.03 -0.48
CA ALA A 66 -4.19 -8.22 0.73
C ALA A 66 -5.49 -8.54 1.52
N GLN A 67 -6.12 -9.69 1.28
CA GLN A 67 -7.16 -10.20 2.18
C GLN A 67 -6.56 -10.78 3.47
N ASP A 68 -5.27 -11.13 3.46
CA ASP A 68 -4.56 -11.61 4.63
C ASP A 68 -4.50 -10.53 5.72
N ALA A 69 -4.96 -10.87 6.92
CA ALA A 69 -4.93 -9.96 8.05
C ALA A 69 -3.49 -9.72 8.55
N GLU A 70 -2.59 -10.69 8.38
CA GLU A 70 -1.20 -10.56 8.82
C GLU A 70 -0.45 -9.49 8.03
N PHE A 71 -0.69 -9.44 6.71
CA PHE A 71 -0.22 -8.35 5.85
C PHE A 71 -0.51 -6.97 6.45
N TRP A 72 -1.75 -6.74 6.91
CA TRP A 72 -2.16 -5.44 7.43
C TRP A 72 -1.59 -5.12 8.83
N LYS A 73 -1.36 -6.13 9.66
CA LYS A 73 -0.65 -5.94 10.94
C LYS A 73 0.79 -5.50 10.71
N VAL A 74 1.51 -6.21 9.84
CA VAL A 74 2.88 -5.87 9.46
C VAL A 74 2.92 -4.49 8.83
N PHE A 75 2.04 -4.22 7.88
CA PHE A 75 1.89 -2.93 7.23
C PHE A 75 1.74 -1.78 8.24
N ALA A 76 0.83 -1.91 9.22
CA ALA A 76 0.64 -0.86 10.22
C ALA A 76 1.85 -0.69 11.15
N ARG A 77 2.50 -1.80 11.53
CA ARG A 77 3.72 -1.76 12.35
C ARG A 77 4.85 -1.01 11.66
N VAL A 78 5.09 -1.31 10.37
CA VAL A 78 6.21 -0.72 9.63
C VAL A 78 5.86 0.58 8.96
N ARG A 79 4.59 1.02 8.94
CA ARG A 79 4.20 2.35 8.45
C ARG A 79 4.54 3.45 9.45
N GLY A 80 4.41 3.15 10.73
CA GLY A 80 4.74 4.05 11.85
C GLY A 80 6.19 4.48 11.89
#